data_AF-A0A1H3PA26-F1
#
_entry.id   AF-A0A1H3PA26-F1
#
_cell.length_a   1.000
_cell.length_b   1.000
_cell.length_c   1.000
_cell.angle_alpha   90.00
_cell.angle_beta   90.00
_cell.angle_gamma   90.00
#
_symmetry.space_group_name_H-M   'P 1'
#
loop_
_entity.id
_entity.type
_entity.pdbx_description
1 polymer ?
#
loop_
_entity_poly.entity_id
_entity_poly.type
_entity_poly.pdbx_seq_one_letter_code
_entity_poly.pdbx_strand_id
1 'polypeptide(L)' 'MLAKHKKRLAAVWDKLGEIQAEVTAVAAEHAEYMDARSEKWHESDAGEQFDMDQGELETMESSLEEVVAALDNLIH' A
#
# COMPACT_ATOMS: atom_id res chain seq x y z
N MET A 1 -3.04 -31.29 -11.91
CA MET A 1 -3.41 -29.95 -12.43
C MET A 1 -3.61 -28.93 -11.30
N LEU A 2 -4.35 -29.24 -10.23
CA LEU A 2 -4.49 -28.36 -9.05
C LEU A 2 -3.16 -27.93 -8.40
N ALA A 3 -2.21 -28.85 -8.20
CA ALA A 3 -0.93 -28.53 -7.56
C ALA A 3 -0.11 -27.45 -8.28
N LYS A 4 -0.15 -27.43 -9.63
CA LYS A 4 0.52 -26.40 -10.44
C LYS A 4 -0.15 -25.03 -10.29
N HIS A 5 -1.48 -25.00 -10.14
CA HIS A 5 -2.23 -23.76 -9.93
C HIS A 5 -2.00 -23.21 -8.51
N LYS A 6 -2.03 -24.07 -7.47
CA LYS A 6 -1.69 -23.67 -6.10
C LYS A 6 -0.27 -23.10 -5.99
N LYS A 7 0.72 -23.72 -6.63
CA LYS A 7 2.10 -23.20 -6.65
C LYS A 7 2.20 -21.82 -7.32
N ARG A 8 1.43 -21.57 -8.38
CA ARG A 8 1.38 -20.26 -9.04
C ARG A 8 0.69 -19.22 -8.17
N LEU A 9 -0.38 -19.58 -7.47
CA LEU A 9 -1.07 -18.68 -6.53
C LEU A 9 -0.17 -18.30 -5.36
N ALA A 10 0.55 -19.24 -4.76
CA ALA A 10 1.54 -18.95 -3.72
C ALA A 10 2.62 -17.97 -4.19
N ALA A 11 3.14 -18.13 -5.41
CA ALA A 11 4.11 -17.19 -5.96
C ALA A 11 3.54 -15.79 -6.26
N VAL A 12 2.22 -15.69 -6.51
CA VAL A 12 1.54 -14.38 -6.66
C VAL A 12 1.33 -13.75 -5.29
N TRP A 13 0.95 -14.55 -4.29
CA TRP A 13 0.82 -14.14 -2.89
C TRP A 13 2.14 -13.56 -2.34
N ASP A 14 3.26 -14.28 -2.51
CA ASP A 14 4.57 -13.82 -2.01
C ASP A 14 4.92 -12.44 -2.58
N LYS A 15 4.70 -12.24 -3.89
CA LYS A 15 4.93 -10.95 -4.56
C LYS A 15 4.01 -9.84 -4.07
N LEU A 16 2.75 -10.16 -3.77
CA LEU A 16 1.83 -9.16 -3.24
C LEU A 16 2.20 -8.77 -1.81
N GLY A 17 2.71 -9.70 -1.01
CA GLY A 17 3.29 -9.40 0.30
C GLY A 17 4.52 -8.50 0.20
N GLU A 18 5.41 -8.73 -0.78
CA GLU A 18 6.55 -7.85 -1.07
C GLU A 18 6.07 -6.43 -1.46
N ILE A 19 5.11 -6.32 -2.38
CA ILE A 19 4.52 -5.04 -2.81
C ILE A 19 3.86 -4.33 -1.62
N GLN A 20 3.15 -5.06 -0.76
CA GLN A 20 2.50 -4.48 0.42
C GLN A 20 3.52 -3.88 1.37
N ALA A 21 4.61 -4.59 1.66
CA ALA A 21 5.68 -4.06 2.49
C ALA A 21 6.33 -2.79 1.89
N GLU A 22 6.50 -2.74 0.56
CA GLU A 22 7.00 -1.55 -0.13
C GLU A 22 6.03 -0.36 -0.04
N VAL A 23 4.73 -0.58 -0.27
CA VAL A 23 3.71 0.47 -0.18
C VAL A 23 3.62 1.03 1.24
N THR A 24 3.59 0.17 2.26
CA THR A 24 3.57 0.60 3.66
C THR A 24 4.83 1.39 4.03
N ALA A 25 6.01 1.01 3.51
CA ALA A 25 7.24 1.77 3.73
C ALA A 25 7.18 3.16 3.09
N VAL A 26 6.70 3.27 1.85
CA VAL A 26 6.50 4.57 1.17
C VAL A 26 5.51 5.44 1.92
N ALA A 27 4.39 4.88 2.38
CA ALA A 27 3.40 5.60 3.17
C ALA A 27 3.99 6.14 4.49
N ALA A 28 4.82 5.35 5.16
CA ALA A 28 5.54 5.77 6.36
C ALA A 28 6.54 6.90 6.08
N GLU A 29 7.34 6.80 5.01
CA GLU A 29 8.25 7.87 4.58
C GLU A 29 7.49 9.16 4.24
N HIS A 30 6.31 9.03 3.62
CA HIS A 30 5.42 10.16 3.31
C HIS A 30 4.91 10.82 4.62
N ALA A 31 4.46 10.02 5.59
CA ALA A 31 4.00 10.53 6.88
C ALA A 31 5.13 11.23 7.68
N GLU A 32 6.34 10.67 7.70
CA GLU A 32 7.50 11.31 8.34
C GLU A 32 7.87 12.64 7.65
N TYR A 33 7.76 12.70 6.32
CA TYR A 33 7.95 13.94 5.59
C TYR A 33 6.93 15.03 5.98
N MET A 34 5.71 14.65 6.38
CA MET A 34 4.67 15.56 6.88
C MET A 34 4.96 16.09 8.27
N ASP A 35 5.32 15.23 9.22
CA ASP A 35 5.59 15.62 10.61
C ASP A 35 6.70 16.68 10.72
N ALA A 36 7.60 16.74 9.73
CA ALA A 36 8.66 17.74 9.65
C ALA A 36 8.21 19.13 9.12
N ARG A 37 6.95 19.28 8.69
CA ARG A 37 6.43 20.53 8.08
C ARG A 37 5.58 21.35 9.05
N SER A 38 5.43 22.63 8.71
CA SER A 38 4.67 23.59 9.51
C SER A 38 3.22 23.68 9.02
N GLU A 39 2.27 24.03 9.89
CA GLU A 39 0.85 24.22 9.55
C GLU A 39 0.62 25.15 8.33
N LYS A 40 1.43 26.22 8.19
CA LYS A 40 1.39 27.12 7.02
C LYS A 40 1.78 26.47 5.68
N TRP A 41 2.51 25.37 5.71
CA TRP A 41 2.88 24.64 4.50
C TRP A 41 1.71 23.77 4.02
N HIS A 42 0.91 23.20 4.94
CA HIS A 42 -0.32 22.48 4.60
C HIS A 42 -1.35 23.40 3.91
N GLU A 43 -1.42 24.66 4.32
CA GLU A 43 -2.29 25.67 3.68
C GLU A 43 -1.81 26.11 2.28
N SER A 44 -0.65 25.65 1.81
CA SER A 44 -0.14 25.96 0.47
C SER A 44 -0.59 24.92 -0.55
N ASP A 45 -0.60 25.29 -1.83
CA ASP A 45 -0.91 24.36 -2.95
C ASP A 45 -0.06 23.08 -2.91
N ALA A 46 1.18 23.18 -2.42
CA ALA A 46 2.08 22.03 -2.27
C ALA A 46 1.67 21.10 -1.12
N GLY A 47 1.09 21.64 -0.05
CA GLY A 47 0.54 20.88 1.06
C GLY A 47 -0.77 20.19 0.68
N GLU A 48 -1.67 20.92 0.01
CA GLU A 48 -2.94 20.36 -0.47
C GLU A 48 -2.71 19.21 -1.48
N GLN A 49 -1.79 19.39 -2.44
CA GLN A 49 -1.45 18.31 -3.37
C GLN A 49 -0.87 17.09 -2.64
N PHE A 50 -0.05 17.31 -1.61
CA PHE A 50 0.51 16.22 -0.84
C PHE A 50 -0.58 15.48 -0.05
N ASP A 51 -1.50 16.18 0.62
CA ASP A 51 -2.61 15.58 1.36
C ASP A 51 -3.48 14.70 0.43
N MET A 52 -3.67 15.13 -0.82
CA MET A 52 -4.34 14.33 -1.85
C MET A 52 -3.54 13.06 -2.19
N ASP A 53 -2.24 13.20 -2.47
CA ASP A 53 -1.36 12.06 -2.78
C ASP A 53 -1.31 11.05 -1.63
N GLN A 54 -1.32 11.53 -0.37
CA GLN A 54 -1.40 10.68 0.82
C GLN A 54 -2.73 9.92 0.90
N GLY A 55 -3.86 10.58 0.64
CA GLY A 55 -5.16 9.91 0.61
C GLY A 55 -5.28 8.85 -0.50
N GLU A 56 -4.64 9.08 -1.64
CA GLU A 56 -4.54 8.08 -2.72
C GLU A 56 -3.70 6.88 -2.29
N LEU A 57 -2.56 7.09 -1.61
CA LEU A 57 -1.72 6.04 -1.07
C LEU A 57 -2.47 5.17 -0.03
N GLU A 58 -3.19 5.79 0.90
CA GLU A 58 -4.00 5.07 1.90
C GLU A 58 -5.10 4.21 1.23
N THR A 59 -5.72 4.73 0.17
CA THR A 59 -6.72 3.98 -0.62
C THR A 59 -6.10 2.78 -1.33
N MET A 60 -4.88 2.95 -1.88
CA MET A 60 -4.14 1.87 -2.52
C MET A 60 -3.72 0.79 -1.52
N GLU A 61 -3.24 1.18 -0.33
CA GLU A 61 -2.86 0.25 0.74
C GLU A 61 -4.06 -0.60 1.17
N SER A 62 -5.21 0.03 1.44
CA SER A 62 -6.43 -0.68 1.79
C SER A 62 -6.90 -1.65 0.69
N SER A 63 -6.84 -1.23 -0.58
CA SER A 63 -7.19 -2.11 -1.71
C SER A 63 -6.24 -3.30 -1.83
N LEU A 64 -4.96 -3.11 -1.54
CA LEU A 64 -3.95 -4.16 -1.58
C LEU A 64 -4.16 -5.16 -0.43
N GLU A 65 -4.47 -4.69 0.78
CA GLU A 65 -4.84 -5.54 1.92
C GLU A 65 -6.02 -6.45 1.59
N GLU A 66 -7.06 -5.92 0.94
CA GLU A 66 -8.22 -6.73 0.52
C GLU A 66 -7.83 -7.82 -0.49
N VAL A 67 -7.00 -7.48 -1.48
CA VAL A 67 -6.54 -8.43 -2.51
C VAL A 67 -5.65 -9.51 -1.89
N VAL A 68 -4.75 -9.13 -0.98
CA VAL A 68 -3.96 -10.07 -0.20
C VAL A 68 -4.92 -10.97 0.58
N ALA A 69 -5.77 -10.45 1.46
CA ALA A 69 -6.71 -11.28 2.24
C ALA A 69 -7.57 -12.24 1.39
N ALA A 70 -8.03 -11.80 0.21
CA ALA A 70 -8.79 -12.65 -0.72
C ALA A 70 -7.96 -13.82 -1.27
N LEU A 71 -6.68 -13.60 -1.58
CA LEU A 71 -5.77 -14.67 -2.02
C LEU A 71 -5.43 -15.65 -0.89
N ASP A 72 -5.54 -15.24 0.37
CA ASP A 72 -5.15 -16.06 1.53
C ASP A 72 -6.11 -17.20 1.67
N ASN A 73 -7.39 -16.82 1.65
CA ASN A 73 -8.55 -17.70 1.68
C ASN A 73 -8.60 -18.67 0.49
N LEU A 74 -7.89 -18.38 -0.61
CA LEU A 74 -7.78 -19.28 -1.76
C LEU A 74 -6.62 -20.27 -1.63
N ILE A 75 -5.57 -19.91 -0.91
CA ILE A 75 -4.37 -20.74 -0.72
C ILE A 75 -4.54 -21.67 0.48
N HIS A 76 -5.02 -21.15 1.61
CA HIS A 76 -5.26 -21.84 2.88
C HIS A 76 -6.68 -22.42 2.96
#